data_AF-A0A8T4NCZ3-F1
#
_entry.id   AF-A0A8T4NCZ3-F1
#
_cell.length_a   1.000
_cell.length_b   1.000
_cell.length_c   1.000
_cell.angle_alpha   90.00
_cell.angle_beta   90.00
_cell.angle_gamma   90.00
#
_symmetry.space_group_name_H-M   'P 1'
#
loop_
_entity.id
_entity.type
_entity.pdbx_description
1 polymer ?
#
loop_
_entity_poly.entity_id
_entity_poly.type
_entity_poly.pdbx_seq_one_letter_code
_entity_poly.pdbx_strand_id
1 'polypeptide(L)' 'MFNPEYGTPLGTRWFRESRFENYRIYYLIYEDLQAVYMAAISGKKDQQKTINTIKLFLEFFREEVEKLVNRDDFQDEEA' A
#
# COMPACT_ATOMS: atom_id res chain seq x y z
N MET A 1 -1.03 13.76 13.78
CA MET A 1 -0.91 14.10 12.35
C MET A 1 -0.48 12.84 11.62
N PHE A 2 -1.40 12.18 10.90
CA PHE A 2 -1.07 11.01 10.10
C PHE A 2 -0.36 11.49 8.83
N ASN A 3 0.81 10.94 8.54
CA ASN A 3 1.56 11.26 7.32
C ASN A 3 1.62 10.00 6.43
N PRO A 4 0.69 9.84 5.47
CA PRO A 4 0.72 8.70 4.54
C PRO A 4 1.99 8.73 3.66
N GLU A 5 2.64 9.89 3.55
CA GLU A 5 3.89 10.11 2.84
C GLU A 5 5.14 9.84 3.66
N TYR A 6 5.04 9.05 4.72
CA TYR A 6 6.22 8.45 5.33
C TYR A 6 6.99 7.58 4.32
N GLY A 7 8.22 7.16 4.63
CA GLY A 7 9.00 6.27 3.75
C GLY A 7 9.50 6.90 2.45
N THR A 8 10.31 6.15 1.69
CA THR A 8 10.92 6.59 0.42
C THR A 8 10.03 6.22 -0.77
N PRO A 9 9.79 7.15 -1.73
CA PRO A 9 9.05 6.84 -2.95
C PRO A 9 9.85 5.93 -3.89
N LEU A 10 9.17 4.97 -4.53
CA LEU A 10 9.76 3.99 -5.45
C LEU A 10 9.49 4.34 -6.92
N GLY A 11 9.88 5.55 -7.30
CA GLY A 11 9.69 6.13 -8.64
C GLY A 11 8.35 6.86 -8.82
N THR A 12 7.40 6.68 -7.91
CA THR A 12 6.13 7.42 -7.87
C THR A 12 5.80 7.82 -6.43
N ARG A 13 4.96 8.86 -6.25
CA ARG A 13 4.57 9.35 -4.92
C ARG A 13 3.72 8.33 -4.15
N TRP A 14 2.87 7.59 -4.86
CA TRP A 14 1.90 6.64 -4.30
C TRP A 14 2.50 5.28 -3.96
N PHE A 15 3.68 4.92 -4.47
CA PHE A 15 4.34 3.65 -4.12
C PHE A 15 5.55 3.90 -3.23
N ARG A 16 5.50 3.41 -1.98
CA ARG A 16 6.51 3.75 -0.98
C ARG A 16 7.09 2.52 -0.28
N GLU A 17 8.34 2.69 0.16
CA GLU A 17 9.07 1.76 1.01
C GLU A 17 9.39 2.43 2.35
N SER A 18 9.03 1.77 3.45
CA SER A 18 9.58 2.07 4.78
C SER A 18 10.61 1.02 5.16
N ARG A 19 11.68 1.42 5.87
CA ARG A 19 12.71 0.52 6.38
C ARG A 19 12.54 0.34 7.87
N PHE A 20 12.51 -0.90 8.32
CA PHE A 20 12.44 -1.25 9.72
C PHE A 20 13.38 -2.41 10.00
N GLU A 21 14.48 -2.14 10.69
CA GLU A 21 15.57 -3.11 10.90
C GLU A 21 16.04 -3.74 9.58
N ASN A 22 15.96 -5.07 9.48
CA ASN A 22 16.33 -5.85 8.30
C ASN A 22 15.20 -5.99 7.26
N TYR A 23 14.06 -5.36 7.51
CA TYR A 23 12.85 -5.47 6.71
C TYR A 23 12.55 -4.18 5.94
N ARG A 24 11.77 -4.35 4.88
CA ARG A 24 11.21 -3.30 4.05
C ARG A 24 9.72 -3.54 3.93
N ILE A 25 8.95 -2.51 4.29
CA ILE A 25 7.51 -2.50 4.22
C ILE A 25 7.13 -1.71 2.99
N TYR A 26 6.37 -2.33 2.11
CA TYR A 26 5.89 -1.73 0.86
C TYR A 26 4.41 -1.43 0.98
N TYR A 27 4.03 -0.22 0.60
CA TYR A 27 2.63 0.18 0.62
C TYR A 27 2.29 1.11 -0.54
N LEU A 28 1.00 1.08 -0.87
CA LEU A 28 0.37 1.84 -1.93
C LEU A 28 -0.58 2.86 -1.30
N ILE A 29 -0.50 4.11 -1.74
CA ILE A 29 -1.39 5.19 -1.31
C ILE A 29 -2.43 5.39 -2.41
N TYR A 30 -3.70 5.23 -2.04
CA TYR A 30 -4.85 5.51 -2.90
C TYR A 30 -5.53 6.78 -2.38
N GLU A 31 -5.09 7.94 -2.88
CA GLU A 31 -5.58 9.25 -2.41
C GLU A 31 -7.09 9.43 -2.64
N ASP A 32 -7.60 8.88 -3.75
CA ASP A 32 -9.02 8.89 -4.11
C ASP A 32 -9.89 8.06 -3.16
N LEU A 33 -9.33 6.99 -2.60
CA LEU A 33 -9.98 6.11 -1.63
C LEU A 33 -9.67 6.47 -0.18
N GLN A 34 -8.87 7.53 0.03
CA GLN A 34 -8.32 7.91 1.34
C GLN A 34 -7.68 6.72 2.10
N ALA A 35 -7.07 5.78 1.36
CA ALA A 35 -6.61 4.50 1.90
C ALA A 35 -5.11 4.27 1.68
N VAL A 36 -4.49 3.53 2.60
CA VAL A 36 -3.13 3.01 2.47
C VAL A 36 -3.18 1.48 2.50
N TYR A 37 -2.67 0.85 1.46
CA TYR A 37 -2.66 -0.60 1.32
C TYR A 37 -1.25 -1.16 1.55
N MET A 38 -1.05 -1.95 2.60
CA MET A 38 0.21 -2.64 2.84
C MET A 38 0.36 -3.84 1.89
N ALA A 39 1.19 -3.70 0.87
CA ALA A 39 1.30 -4.67 -0.21
C ALA A 39 2.24 -5.84 0.12
N ALA A 40 3.36 -5.58 0.81
CA ALA A 40 4.31 -6.64 1.15
C ALA A 40 5.28 -6.23 2.26
N ILE A 41 5.93 -7.24 2.85
CA ILE A 41 7.14 -7.09 3.67
C ILE A 41 8.23 -7.98 3.07
N SER A 42 9.44 -7.45 2.89
CA SER A 42 10.58 -8.23 2.39
C SER A 42 11.87 -7.93 3.14
N GLY A 43 12.87 -8.79 2.97
CA GLY A 43 14.24 -8.53 3.42
C GLY A 43 15.04 -7.67 2.44
N LYS A 44 16.30 -7.37 2.81
CA LYS A 44 17.19 -6.54 1.99
C LYS A 44 17.47 -7.13 0.59
N LYS A 45 17.61 -8.45 0.50
CA LYS A 45 18.06 -9.14 -0.71
C LYS A 45 16.97 -9.26 -1.77
N ASP A 46 15.70 -9.24 -1.36
CA ASP A 46 14.56 -9.51 -2.26
C ASP A 46 13.88 -8.25 -2.80
N GLN A 47 14.44 -7.06 -2.51
CA GLN A 47 13.84 -5.75 -2.80
C GLN A 47 13.26 -5.65 -4.20
N GLN A 48 14.11 -5.86 -5.20
CA GLN A 48 13.76 -5.60 -6.59
C GLN A 48 12.72 -6.60 -7.08
N LYS A 49 12.82 -7.86 -6.61
CA LYS A 49 11.83 -8.90 -6.89
C LYS A 49 10.47 -8.49 -6.31
N THR A 50 10.43 -8.08 -5.04
CA THR A 50 9.20 -7.63 -4.39
C THR A 50 8.59 -6.40 -5.08
N ILE A 51 9.40 -5.39 -5.41
CA ILE A 51 8.96 -4.20 -6.14
C ILE A 51 8.34 -4.58 -7.50
N ASN A 52 9.01 -5.46 -8.26
CA ASN A 52 8.52 -5.90 -9.56
C ASN A 52 7.23 -6.71 -9.42
N THR A 53 7.13 -7.60 -8.43
CA THR A 53 5.90 -8.34 -8.15
C THR A 53 4.77 -7.39 -7.81
N ILE A 54 4.97 -6.40 -6.93
CA ILE A 54 3.91 -5.45 -6.58
C ILE A 54 3.41 -4.70 -7.82
N LYS A 55 4.32 -4.28 -8.71
CA LYS A 55 3.96 -3.62 -9.97
C LYS A 55 3.09 -4.49 -10.89
N LEU A 56 3.33 -5.80 -10.90
CA LEU A 56 2.53 -6.75 -11.70
C LEU A 56 1.10 -6.94 -11.16
N PHE A 57 0.88 -6.68 -9.86
CA PHE A 57 -0.40 -6.89 -9.18
C PHE A 57 -1.13 -5.59 -8.81
N LEU A 58 -0.75 -4.44 -9.40
CA LEU A 58 -1.33 -3.13 -9.03
C LEU A 58 -2.85 -3.07 -9.23
N GLU A 59 -3.35 -3.61 -10.34
CA GLU A 59 -4.79 -3.67 -10.62
C GLU A 59 -5.51 -4.52 -9.57
N PHE A 60 -4.96 -5.71 -9.27
CA PHE A 60 -5.49 -6.58 -8.22
C PHE A 60 -5.55 -5.87 -6.87
N PHE A 61 -4.48 -5.17 -6.45
CA PHE A 61 -4.51 -4.45 -5.17
C PHE A 61 -5.52 -3.30 -5.15
N ARG A 62 -5.74 -2.61 -6.28
CA ARG A 62 -6.78 -1.59 -6.39
C ARG A 62 -8.16 -2.22 -6.18
N GLU A 63 -8.47 -3.30 -6.87
CA GLU A 63 -9.76 -3.98 -6.72
C GLU A 63 -10.00 -4.45 -5.29
N GLU A 64 -8.98 -4.98 -4.62
CA GLU A 64 -9.10 -5.45 -3.24
C GLU A 64 -9.33 -4.28 -2.26
N VAL A 65 -8.62 -3.16 -2.39
CA VAL A 65 -8.85 -2.01 -1.51
C VAL A 65 -10.20 -1.34 -1.77
N GLU A 66 -10.65 -1.26 -3.03
CA GLU A 66 -11.98 -0.75 -3.37
C GLU A 66 -13.07 -1.61 -2.74
N LYS A 67 -12.94 -2.94 -2.74
CA LYS A 67 -13.90 -3.83 -2.05
C LYS A 67 -13.91 -3.64 -0.54
N LEU A 68 -12.77 -3.33 0.07
CA LEU A 68 -12.67 -3.09 1.51
C LEU A 68 -13.32 -1.75 1.90
N VAL A 69 -12.93 -0.68 1.22
CA VAL A 69 -13.45 0.67 1.50
C VAL A 69 -14.97 0.72 1.27
N ASN A 70 -15.45 0.20 0.14
CA ASN A 70 -16.89 0.18 -0.14
C ASN A 70 -17.67 -0.69 0.85
N ARG A 71 -17.06 -1.67 1.52
CA ARG A 71 -17.74 -2.47 2.56
C ARG A 71 -17.86 -1.72 3.88
N ASP A 72 -16.88 -0.87 4.19
CA ASP A 72 -16.88 -0.07 5.42
C ASP A 72 -17.95 1.03 5.34
N ASP A 73 -18.17 1.63 4.16
CA ASP A 73 -19.22 2.64 3.94
C ASP A 73 -20.65 2.15 4.28
N PHE A 74 -20.94 0.85 4.13
CA PHE A 74 -22.26 0.29 4.48
C PHE A 74 -22.44 -0.02 5.97
N GLN A 75 -21.36 -0.06 6.76
CA GLN A 75 -21.46 -0.32 8.21
C GLN A 75 -21.72 0.94 9.02
N ASP A 76 -21.43 2.12 8.45
CA ASP A 76 -21.61 3.41 9.13
C ASP A 76 -23.01 4.02 8.92
N GLU A 77 -23.84 3.52 7.99
CA GLU A 77 -25.21 4.00 7.77
C GLU A 77 -26.27 3.33 8.68
N GLU A 78 -25.93 2.28 9.44
CA GLU A 78 -26.86 1.57 10.34
C GLU A 78 -26.75 1.97 11.83
N ALA A 79 -26.01 3.04 12.17
CA ALA A 79 -25.76 3.48 13.55
C ALA A 79 -26.57 4.72 14.01
#